data_AF-A0A1H0D9N8-F1
#
_entry.id   AF-A0A1H0D9N8-F1
#
_cell.length_a   1.000
_cell.length_b   1.000
_cell.length_c   1.000
_cell.angle_alpha   90.00
_cell.angle_beta   90.00
_cell.angle_gamma   90.00
#
_symmetry.space_group_name_H-M   'P 1'
#
loop_
_entity.id
_entity.type
_entity.pdbx_description
1 polymer ?
#
loop_
_entity_poly.entity_id
_entity_poly.type
_entity_poly.pdbx_seq_one_letter_code
_entity_poly.pdbx_strand_id
1 'polypeptide(L)'
;MWIDFRVVDASGREIYRLGAVRDGKIEPGTENFKVHLSDKDGKVLDIEVWNAAKILSDNRVLPKGYDIRQFSFLVPQDAVGPLALTAELNYWPFSQKLVDFLLGPDTLKVEITRMAGATRQIGLERFPTRVSGGMQIRVTPEAGAKVSM
;
A
#
# COMPACT_ATOMS: atom_id res chain seq x y z
N MET A 1 10.04 -0.85 -3.92
CA MET A 1 9.05 0.25 -3.78
C MET A 1 7.79 -0.32 -3.17
N TRP A 2 6.90 0.50 -2.60
CA TRP A 2 5.57 0.05 -2.16
C TRP A 2 4.59 1.21 -2.11
N ILE A 3 3.29 0.89 -2.11
CA ILE A 3 2.24 1.85 -1.83
C ILE A 3 1.94 1.81 -0.33
N ASP A 4 2.11 2.96 0.31
CA ASP A 4 1.58 3.23 1.63
C ASP A 4 0.20 3.87 1.47
N PHE A 5 -0.84 3.17 1.93
CA PHE A 5 -2.22 3.60 1.78
C PHE A 5 -2.88 3.78 3.15
N ARG A 6 -3.52 4.94 3.35
CA ARG A 6 -4.33 5.22 4.54
C ARG A 6 -5.64 5.88 4.18
N VAL A 7 -6.64 5.64 5.01
CA VAL A 7 -7.93 6.31 4.93
C VAL A 7 -8.28 6.89 6.28
N VAL A 8 -8.58 8.17 6.30
CA VAL A 8 -8.89 8.94 7.52
C VAL A 8 -10.26 9.58 7.34
N ASP A 9 -11.11 9.48 8.35
CA ASP A 9 -12.41 10.16 8.37
C ASP A 9 -12.27 11.64 8.78
N ALA A 10 -13.34 12.43 8.64
CA ALA A 10 -13.28 13.86 8.93
C ALA A 10 -13.12 14.20 10.43
N SER A 11 -13.23 13.22 11.33
CA SER A 11 -12.89 13.39 12.74
C SER A 11 -11.39 13.21 13.02
N GLY A 12 -10.62 12.77 12.01
CA GLY A 12 -9.21 12.43 12.13
C GLY A 12 -8.95 10.97 12.51
N ARG A 13 -9.99 10.12 12.56
CA ARG A 13 -9.83 8.69 12.85
C ARG A 13 -9.31 7.95 11.62
N GLU A 14 -8.21 7.21 11.78
CA GLU A 14 -7.73 6.29 10.76
C GLU A 14 -8.65 5.07 10.70
N ILE A 15 -9.35 4.91 9.57
CA ILE A 15 -10.29 3.80 9.34
C ILE A 15 -9.64 2.63 8.60
N TYR A 16 -8.54 2.90 7.88
CA TYR A 16 -7.76 1.88 7.19
C TYR A 16 -6.30 2.30 7.06
N ARG A 17 -5.41 1.31 7.15
CA ARG A 17 -3.98 1.45 6.94
C ARG A 17 -3.41 0.17 6.34
N LEU A 18 -2.58 0.31 5.32
CA LEU A 18 -1.71 -0.74 4.81
C LEU A 18 -0.42 -0.12 4.28
N GLY A 19 0.73 -0.70 4.63
CA GLY A 19 2.03 -0.22 4.17
C GLY A 19 2.78 0.65 5.18
N ALA A 20 2.33 0.67 6.44
CA ALA A 20 3.10 1.25 7.53
C ALA A 20 4.44 0.53 7.69
N VAL A 21 5.48 1.28 8.08
CA VAL A 21 6.74 0.69 8.55
C VAL A 21 6.66 0.51 10.06
N ARG A 22 6.85 -0.72 10.54
CA ARG A 22 6.87 -1.11 11.95
C ARG A 22 8.06 -2.03 12.19
N ASP A 23 8.80 -1.81 13.27
CA ASP A 23 9.96 -2.62 13.66
C ASP A 23 10.97 -2.84 12.51
N GLY A 24 11.23 -1.76 11.77
CA GLY A 24 12.16 -1.76 10.65
C GLY A 24 11.73 -2.60 9.44
N LYS A 25 10.44 -2.96 9.34
CA LYS A 25 9.84 -3.70 8.22
C LYS A 25 8.56 -3.03 7.75
N ILE A 26 8.22 -3.25 6.48
CA ILE A 26 6.90 -2.89 5.94
C ILE A 26 5.89 -3.92 6.45
N GLU A 27 4.69 -3.47 6.82
CA GLU A 27 3.57 -4.29 7.26
C GLU A 27 3.31 -5.49 6.32
N PRO A 28 3.05 -6.70 6.85
CA PRO A 28 2.72 -7.86 6.03
C PRO A 28 1.51 -7.62 5.12
N GLY A 29 1.53 -8.18 3.92
CA GLY A 29 0.46 -8.02 2.94
C GLY A 29 0.47 -6.69 2.17
N THR A 30 1.45 -5.82 2.42
CA THR A 30 1.58 -4.55 1.68
C THR A 30 1.85 -4.76 0.20
N GLU A 31 1.16 -3.97 -0.63
CA GLU A 31 1.37 -3.86 -2.07
C GLU A 31 2.74 -3.26 -2.39
N ASN A 32 3.74 -4.13 -2.53
CA ASN A 32 5.13 -3.79 -2.82
C ASN A 32 5.52 -4.23 -4.23
N PHE A 33 6.54 -3.58 -4.78
CA PHE A 33 7.13 -3.85 -6.09
C PHE A 33 8.57 -4.29 -5.88
N LYS A 34 8.81 -5.60 -5.90
CA LYS A 34 10.12 -6.23 -5.70
C LYS A 34 10.17 -7.63 -6.32
N VAL A 35 11.37 -8.21 -6.32
CA VAL A 35 11.53 -9.64 -6.58
C VAL A 35 11.34 -10.40 -5.26
N HIS A 36 10.50 -11.43 -5.27
CA HIS A 36 10.33 -12.34 -4.15
C HIS A 36 11.21 -13.56 -4.35
N LEU A 37 12.08 -13.82 -3.38
CA LEU A 37 13.07 -14.89 -3.43
C LEU A 37 12.75 -15.99 -2.42
N SER A 38 13.18 -17.20 -2.74
CA SER A 38 13.18 -18.33 -1.81
C SER A 38 14.50 -19.08 -1.82
N ASP A 39 14.74 -19.80 -0.73
CA ASP A 39 15.83 -20.76 -0.65
C ASP A 39 15.55 -22.04 -1.47
N LYS A 40 16.45 -23.01 -1.38
CA LYS A 40 16.34 -24.29 -2.10
C LYS A 40 15.05 -25.06 -1.77
N ASP A 41 14.55 -24.90 -0.54
CA ASP A 41 13.39 -25.61 0.00
C ASP A 41 12.07 -24.84 -0.24
N GLY A 42 12.15 -23.64 -0.83
CA GLY A 42 10.99 -22.81 -1.16
C GLY A 42 10.55 -21.86 -0.04
N LYS A 43 11.34 -21.72 1.04
CA LYS A 43 11.04 -20.76 2.11
C LYS A 43 11.33 -19.34 1.63
N VAL A 44 10.37 -18.43 1.85
CA VAL A 44 10.53 -16.99 1.51
C VAL A 44 11.68 -16.38 2.28
N LEU A 45 12.51 -15.59 1.59
CA LEU A 45 13.64 -14.88 2.16
C LEU A 45 13.36 -13.38 2.23
N ASP A 46 13.50 -12.81 3.42
CA ASP A 46 13.40 -11.35 3.67
C ASP A 46 14.72 -10.74 4.16
N ILE A 47 15.59 -11.52 4.80
CA ILE A 47 16.86 -11.05 5.38
C ILE A 47 18.04 -11.78 4.75
N GLU A 48 18.00 -13.11 4.74
CA GLU A 48 19.09 -13.99 4.30
C GLU A 48 19.12 -14.16 2.77
N VAL A 49 19.08 -13.05 2.03
CA VAL A 49 19.01 -13.02 0.55
C VAL A 49 20.20 -13.73 -0.12
N TRP A 50 21.33 -13.92 0.59
CA TRP A 50 22.47 -14.72 0.12
C TRP A 50 22.17 -16.22 0.00
N ASN A 51 21.09 -16.71 0.62
CA ASN A 51 20.61 -18.10 0.48
C ASN A 51 19.63 -18.27 -0.68
N ALA A 52 19.36 -17.22 -1.46
CA ALA A 52 18.38 -17.27 -2.55
C ALA A 52 18.78 -18.28 -3.62
N ALA A 53 17.88 -19.21 -3.91
CA ALA A 53 18.03 -20.23 -4.95
C ALA A 53 16.98 -20.12 -6.05
N LYS A 54 15.82 -19.51 -5.77
CA LYS A 54 14.69 -19.41 -6.71
C LYS A 54 13.99 -18.05 -6.63
N ILE A 55 13.50 -17.58 -7.76
CA ILE A 55 12.53 -16.47 -7.85
C ILE A 55 11.13 -17.07 -7.69
N LEU A 56 10.39 -16.64 -6.68
CA LEU A 56 8.99 -17.03 -6.49
C LEU A 56 8.06 -16.19 -7.35
N SER A 57 8.33 -14.88 -7.41
CA SER A 57 7.59 -13.94 -8.24
C SER A 57 8.42 -12.66 -8.45
N ASP A 58 8.12 -11.94 -9.53
CA ASP A 58 8.65 -10.61 -9.80
C ASP A 58 7.47 -9.71 -10.18
N ASN A 59 7.16 -8.75 -9.33
CA ASN A 59 6.06 -7.81 -9.54
C ASN A 59 6.56 -6.36 -9.68
N ARG A 60 7.84 -6.18 -10.07
CA ARG A 60 8.38 -4.85 -10.34
C ARG A 60 7.66 -4.22 -11.54
N VAL A 61 7.46 -2.90 -11.47
CA VAL A 61 7.00 -2.12 -12.61
C VAL A 61 8.14 -2.05 -13.63
N LEU A 62 7.94 -2.65 -14.81
CA LEU A 62 8.94 -2.67 -15.88
C LEU A 62 9.05 -1.31 -16.58
N PRO A 63 10.16 -1.04 -17.30
CA PRO A 63 10.32 0.19 -18.08
C PRO A 63 9.12 0.43 -19.02
N LYS A 64 8.58 1.65 -19.02
CA LYS A 64 7.36 2.05 -19.76
C LYS A 64 6.09 1.26 -19.38
N GLY A 65 6.14 0.44 -18.33
CA GLY A 65 5.01 -0.29 -17.78
C GLY A 65 4.19 0.55 -16.79
N TYR A 66 3.04 0.01 -16.43
CA TYR A 66 2.20 0.50 -15.34
C TYR A 66 1.61 -0.70 -14.59
N ASP A 67 1.12 -0.45 -13.38
CA ASP A 67 0.44 -1.46 -12.56
C ASP A 67 -0.75 -0.79 -11.85
N ILE A 68 -1.81 -1.56 -11.59
CA ILE A 68 -3.04 -1.11 -10.92
C ILE A 68 -3.23 -1.97 -9.67
N ARG A 69 -3.23 -1.33 -8.50
CA ARG A 69 -3.47 -1.98 -7.21
C ARG A 69 -4.84 -1.61 -6.66
N GLN A 70 -5.50 -2.57 -6.03
CA GLN A 70 -6.83 -2.42 -5.45
C GLN A 70 -6.73 -2.53 -3.92
N PHE A 71 -7.30 -1.54 -3.23
CA PHE A 71 -7.42 -1.54 -1.78
C PHE A 71 -8.89 -1.68 -1.41
N SER A 72 -9.19 -2.60 -0.49
CA SER A 72 -10.54 -2.86 0.00
C SER A 72 -10.55 -2.75 1.52
N PHE A 73 -11.51 -2.01 2.05
CA PHE A 73 -11.64 -1.77 3.47
C PHE A 73 -13.10 -1.55 3.84
N LEU A 74 -13.44 -1.84 5.10
CA LEU A 74 -14.78 -1.60 5.62
C LEU A 74 -14.84 -0.18 6.19
N VAL A 75 -15.92 0.54 5.86
CA VAL A 75 -16.20 1.85 6.44
C VAL A 75 -17.12 1.64 7.65
N PRO A 76 -16.69 2.03 8.87
CA PRO A 76 -17.55 1.98 10.05
C PRO A 76 -18.82 2.81 9.87
N GLN A 77 -19.96 2.36 10.41
CA GLN A 77 -21.24 3.06 10.28
C GLN A 77 -21.24 4.46 10.96
N ASP A 78 -20.36 4.65 11.93
CA ASP A 78 -20.16 5.90 12.67
C ASP A 78 -19.07 6.79 12.05
N ALA A 79 -18.52 6.44 10.88
CA ALA A 79 -17.51 7.26 10.21
C ALA A 79 -18.07 8.64 9.81
N VAL A 80 -17.23 9.66 10.00
CA VAL A 80 -17.58 11.05 9.70
C VAL A 80 -17.06 11.42 8.32
N GLY A 81 -17.94 11.79 7.40
CA GLY A 81 -17.55 12.18 6.04
C GLY A 81 -17.02 13.62 5.94
N PRO A 82 -16.23 13.95 4.91
CA PRO A 82 -15.73 13.05 3.87
C PRO A 82 -14.57 12.17 4.37
N LEU A 83 -14.35 11.04 3.70
CA LEU A 83 -13.16 10.21 3.90
C LEU A 83 -12.01 10.75 3.03
N ALA A 84 -10.84 10.96 3.64
CA ALA A 84 -9.60 11.27 2.93
C ALA A 84 -8.81 9.98 2.68
N LEU A 85 -8.67 9.61 1.42
CA LEU A 85 -7.89 8.47 0.95
C LEU A 85 -6.53 8.99 0.47
N THR A 86 -5.44 8.56 1.09
CA THR A 86 -4.08 8.95 0.72
C THR A 86 -3.29 7.73 0.29
N ALA A 87 -2.68 7.80 -0.90
CA ALA A 87 -1.74 6.81 -1.42
C ALA A 87 -0.38 7.47 -1.64
N GLU A 88 0.68 6.89 -1.09
CA GLU A 88 2.06 7.35 -1.25
C GLU A 88 2.91 6.23 -1.83
N LEU A 89 3.56 6.50 -2.97
CA LEU A 89 4.53 5.58 -3.56
C LEU A 89 5.89 5.85 -2.93
N ASN A 90 6.41 4.87 -2.20
CA ASN A 90 7.64 4.97 -1.45
C ASN A 90 8.74 4.07 -2.04
N TYR A 91 9.97 4.57 -2.01
CA TYR A 91 11.19 3.82 -2.30
C TYR A 91 12.00 3.65 -1.02
N TRP A 92 12.47 2.42 -0.82
CA TRP A 92 13.36 2.06 0.28
C TRP A 92 14.36 1.05 -0.26
N PRO A 93 15.67 1.38 -0.29
CA PRO A 93 16.65 0.52 -0.93
C PRO A 93 16.82 -0.80 -0.17
N PHE A 94 16.74 -0.76 1.15
CA PHE A 94 16.80 -1.93 2.04
C PHE A 94 15.89 -1.70 3.25
N SER A 95 15.35 -2.76 3.84
CA SER A 95 14.64 -2.61 5.12
C SER A 95 15.62 -2.22 6.24
N GLN A 96 15.18 -1.39 7.19
CA GLN A 96 15.99 -1.04 8.37
C GLN A 96 16.39 -2.31 9.13
N LYS A 97 15.48 -3.28 9.25
CA LYS A 97 15.76 -4.56 9.91
C LYS A 97 16.89 -5.35 9.26
N LEU A 98 17.04 -5.29 7.94
CA LEU A 98 18.17 -5.93 7.24
C LEU A 98 19.48 -5.20 7.57
N VAL A 99 19.47 -3.87 7.57
CA VAL A 99 20.67 -3.07 7.89
C VAL A 99 21.09 -3.27 9.34
N ASP A 100 20.15 -3.25 10.28
CA ASP A 100 20.42 -3.51 11.70
C ASP A 100 20.97 -4.92 11.92
N PHE A 101 20.47 -5.91 11.17
CA PHE A 101 20.97 -7.28 11.23
C PHE A 101 22.42 -7.38 10.73
N LEU A 102 22.77 -6.67 9.66
CA LEU A 102 24.09 -6.77 9.02
C LEU A 102 25.15 -5.90 9.71
N LEU A 103 24.79 -4.69 10.15
CA LEU A 103 25.72 -3.69 10.65
C LEU A 103 25.65 -3.49 12.17
N GLY A 104 24.61 -4.02 12.81
CA GLY A 104 24.25 -3.69 14.18
C GLY A 104 23.27 -2.52 14.25
N PRO A 105 22.44 -2.46 15.30
CA PRO A 105 21.43 -1.41 15.48
C PRO A 105 22.08 -0.02 15.56
N ASP A 106 21.35 1.01 15.13
CA ASP A 106 21.74 2.42 15.19
C ASP A 106 23.01 2.81 14.41
N THR A 107 23.57 1.90 13.62
CA THR A 107 24.78 2.15 12.80
C THR A 107 24.48 2.96 11.54
N LEU A 108 23.35 2.67 10.90
CA LEU A 108 22.92 3.34 9.68
C LEU A 108 21.39 3.41 9.64
N LYS A 109 20.86 4.63 9.53
CA LYS A 109 19.44 4.84 9.26
C LYS A 109 19.19 4.78 7.76
N VAL A 110 18.32 3.89 7.33
CA VAL A 110 17.93 3.77 5.92
C VAL A 110 16.77 4.72 5.63
N GLU A 111 17.05 5.75 4.84
CA GLU A 111 16.05 6.73 4.45
C GLU A 111 15.00 6.14 3.49
N ILE A 112 13.75 6.53 3.73
CA ILE A 112 12.61 6.23 2.85
C ILE A 112 12.34 7.47 2.01
N THR A 113 12.35 7.31 0.68
CA THR A 113 12.03 8.40 -0.24
C THR A 113 10.60 8.26 -0.74
N ARG A 114 9.76 9.27 -0.46
CA ARG A 114 8.44 9.39 -1.08
C ARG A 114 8.61 9.88 -2.51
N MET A 115 8.30 9.01 -3.47
CA MET A 115 8.45 9.29 -4.90
C MET A 115 7.26 10.10 -5.45
N ALA A 116 6.05 9.73 -5.04
CA ALA A 116 4.81 10.36 -5.46
C ALA A 116 3.74 10.19 -4.38
N GLY A 117 2.71 11.04 -4.42
CA GLY A 117 1.55 10.89 -3.56
C GLY A 117 0.29 11.48 -4.18
N ALA A 118 -0.84 10.90 -3.84
CA ALA A 118 -2.15 11.40 -4.22
C ALA A 118 -3.08 11.32 -3.01
N THR A 119 -3.96 12.32 -2.86
CA THR A 119 -5.04 12.29 -1.88
C THR A 119 -6.35 12.61 -2.58
N ARG A 120 -7.40 11.83 -2.27
CA ARG A 120 -8.75 12.03 -2.77
C ARG A 120 -9.74 12.02 -1.61
N GLN A 121 -10.68 12.97 -1.62
CA GLN A 121 -11.81 12.96 -0.69
C GLN A 121 -13.01 12.28 -1.34
N ILE A 122 -13.72 11.46 -0.57
CA ILE A 122 -14.96 10.79 -0.98
C ILE A 122 -16.03 11.07 0.07
N GLY A 123 -17.19 11.57 -0.36
CA GLY A 123 -18.34 11.80 0.52
C GLY A 123 -18.92 10.48 1.04
N LEU A 124 -19.41 10.50 2.28
CA LEU A 124 -20.23 9.42 2.83
C LEU A 124 -21.69 9.75 2.58
N GLU A 125 -22.17 9.50 1.36
CA GLU A 125 -23.58 9.63 1.03
C GLU A 125 -24.33 8.48 1.74
N ARG A 126 -25.25 8.82 2.67
CA ARG A 126 -26.16 7.82 3.23
C ARG A 126 -27.20 7.47 2.18
N PHE A 127 -26.95 6.44 1.39
CA PHE A 127 -27.99 5.89 0.53
C PHE A 127 -29.09 5.29 1.42
N PRO A 128 -30.36 5.75 1.31
CA PRO A 128 -31.44 5.11 2.04
C PRO A 128 -31.55 3.66 1.58
N THR A 129 -31.43 2.73 2.53
CA THR A 129 -31.56 1.30 2.28
C THR A 129 -32.99 0.99 1.84
N ARG A 130 -33.26 0.99 0.54
CA ARG A 130 -34.45 0.30 0.00
C ARG A 130 -34.13 -1.19 -0.03
N VAL A 131 -34.49 -1.89 1.04
CA VAL A 131 -34.63 -3.35 0.98
C VAL A 131 -35.85 -3.65 0.13
N SER A 132 -35.66 -4.11 -1.10
CA SER A 132 -36.52 -5.07 -1.84
C SER A 132 -36.06 -5.20 -3.30
N GLY A 133 -35.51 -6.36 -3.67
CA GLY A 133 -35.30 -6.76 -5.07
C GLY A 133 -34.00 -6.24 -5.68
N GLY A 134 -33.06 -7.14 -5.94
CA GLY A 134 -31.66 -6.82 -6.23
C GLY A 134 -31.43 -5.87 -7.41
N MET A 135 -30.40 -5.03 -7.28
CA MET A 135 -29.70 -4.46 -8.42
C MET A 135 -28.24 -4.18 -8.07
N GLN A 136 -27.36 -4.44 -9.04
CA GLN A 136 -25.91 -4.34 -8.92
C GLN A 136 -25.43 -2.89 -8.72
N ILE A 137 -24.37 -2.75 -7.94
CA ILE A 137 -23.67 -1.49 -7.67
C ILE A 137 -22.86 -1.11 -8.90
N ARG A 138 -23.14 0.05 -9.50
CA ARG A 138 -22.30 0.67 -10.52
C ARG A 138 -21.66 1.92 -9.93
N VAL A 139 -20.34 1.93 -9.86
CA VAL A 139 -19.55 3.11 -9.49
C VAL A 139 -19.50 4.03 -10.71
N THR A 140 -20.08 5.24 -10.63
CA THR A 140 -19.86 6.29 -11.62
C THR A 140 -18.69 7.16 -11.16
N PRO A 141 -17.58 7.24 -11.92
CA PRO A 141 -16.56 8.26 -11.68
C PRO A 141 -17.12 9.62 -12.12
N GLU A 142 -17.05 10.62 -11.24
CA GLU A 142 -17.26 12.01 -11.65
C GLU A 142 -16.20 12.42 -12.69
N ALA A 143 -16.67 13.09 -13.73
CA ALA A 143 -15.88 13.49 -14.88
C ALA A 143 -14.81 14.52 -14.51
N GLY A 144 -13.57 14.25 -14.94
CA GLY A 144 -12.65 15.28 -15.43
C GLY A 144 -11.69 15.91 -14.41
N ALA A 145 -10.53 15.28 -14.23
CA ALA A 145 -9.29 16.03 -14.03
C ALA A 145 -8.45 15.87 -15.30
N LYS A 146 -8.36 16.93 -16.10
CA LYS A 146 -7.42 17.01 -17.23
C LYS A 146 -6.00 17.06 -16.66
N VAL A 147 -5.17 16.09 -17.02
CA VAL A 147 -3.72 16.19 -16.91
C VAL A 147 -3.21 16.59 -18.29
N SER A 148 -2.72 17.82 -18.43
CA SER A 148 -1.94 18.21 -19.61
C SER A 148 -0.54 17.61 -19.51
N MET A 149 -0.08 17.04 -20.62
CA MET A 149 1.32 16.66 -20.85
C MET A 149 2.21 17.89 -21.03
#